data_AF-A0A1I0WU08-F1
#
_entry.id   AF-A0A1I0WU08-F1
#
_cell.length_a   1.000
_cell.length_b   1.000
_cell.length_c   1.000
_cell.angle_alpha   90.00
_cell.angle_beta   90.00
_cell.angle_gamma   90.00
#
_symmetry.space_group_name_H-M   'P 1'
#
loop_
_entity.id
_entity.type
_entity.pdbx_description
1 polymer ?
#
loop_
_entity_poly.entity_id
_entity_poly.type
_entity_poly.pdbx_seq_one_letter_code
_entity_poly.pdbx_strand_id
1 'polypeptide(L)'
;MKQLKIDLVLYLVFLIFSIVCGICSFLGKGPTNFLGGMIGGFGVVGIIGIFNSIRTMRNPKKVEEVEICKNEERAVFIREKTSSKVYSIFLMVETITVIICGFLGYRTITLVISFLLMAKLVAWFIIGTYYGKKY
;
A
#
# COMPACT_ATOMS: atom_id res chain seq x y z
N MET A 1 1.08 2.09 -21.20
CA MET A 1 0.35 0.78 -21.13
C MET A 1 1.04 -0.40 -20.41
N LYS A 2 2.33 -0.72 -20.64
CA LYS A 2 2.99 -1.93 -20.07
C LYS A 2 2.98 -1.97 -18.53
N GLN A 3 3.18 -0.82 -17.87
CA GLN A 3 3.16 -0.70 -16.41
C GLN A 3 1.78 -0.98 -15.79
N LEU A 4 0.69 -0.45 -16.37
CA LEU A 4 -0.68 -0.71 -15.91
C LEU A 4 -1.04 -2.20 -15.92
N LYS A 5 -0.53 -2.96 -16.90
CA LYS A 5 -0.73 -4.41 -16.96
C LYS A 5 0.04 -5.15 -15.86
N ILE A 6 1.26 -4.69 -15.53
CA ILE A 6 2.06 -5.26 -14.42
C ILE A 6 1.37 -4.98 -13.09
N ASP A 7 0.90 -3.76 -12.87
CA ASP A 7 0.18 -3.37 -11.66
C ASP A 7 -1.09 -4.22 -11.48
N LEU A 8 -1.84 -4.44 -12.57
CA LEU A 8 -3.04 -5.29 -12.55
C LEU A 8 -2.71 -6.74 -12.20
N VAL A 9 -1.65 -7.32 -12.78
CA VAL A 9 -1.19 -8.67 -12.45
C VAL A 9 -0.80 -8.76 -10.97
N LEU A 10 -0.11 -7.75 -10.45
CA LEU A 10 0.32 -7.70 -9.06
C LEU A 10 -0.88 -7.65 -8.09
N TYR A 11 -1.90 -6.84 -8.37
CA TYR A 11 -3.13 -6.83 -7.58
C TYR A 11 -3.92 -8.14 -7.65
N LEU A 12 -3.87 -8.82 -8.80
CA LEU A 12 -4.48 -10.14 -8.99
C LEU A 12 -3.77 -11.21 -8.15
N VAL A 13 -2.44 -11.18 -8.10
CA VAL A 13 -1.64 -12.04 -7.21
C VAL A 13 -1.99 -11.81 -5.75
N PHE A 14 -2.13 -10.55 -5.30
CA PHE A 14 -2.56 -10.24 -3.93
C PHE A 14 -3.96 -10.77 -3.63
N LEU A 15 -4.88 -10.70 -4.58
CA LEU A 15 -6.23 -11.23 -4.42
C LEU A 15 -6.22 -12.77 -4.33
N ILE A 16 -5.46 -13.45 -5.18
CA ILE A 16 -5.30 -14.92 -5.13
C ILE A 16 -4.69 -15.34 -3.78
N PHE A 17 -3.65 -14.62 -3.33
CA PHE A 17 -3.01 -14.91 -2.05
C PHE A 17 -3.99 -14.74 -0.87
N SER A 18 -4.83 -13.71 -0.89
CA SER A 18 -5.92 -13.52 0.09
C SER A 18 -6.89 -14.71 0.11
N ILE A 19 -7.31 -15.21 -1.06
CA ILE A 19 -8.22 -16.36 -1.17
C ILE A 19 -7.57 -17.64 -0.61
N VAL A 20 -6.30 -17.88 -0.95
CA VAL A 20 -5.55 -19.05 -0.43
C VAL A 20 -5.45 -18.99 1.10
N CYS A 21 -5.13 -17.83 1.67
CA CYS A 21 -5.13 -17.64 3.12
C CYS A 21 -6.52 -17.87 3.73
N GLY A 22 -7.59 -17.46 3.04
CA GLY A 22 -8.98 -17.74 3.43
C GLY A 22 -9.30 -19.22 3.50
N ILE A 23 -8.91 -19.99 2.47
CA ILE A 23 -9.12 -21.44 2.42
C ILE A 23 -8.34 -22.15 3.54
N CYS A 24 -7.07 -21.79 3.73
CA CYS A 24 -6.25 -22.33 4.83
C CYS A 24 -6.86 -22.02 6.20
N SER A 25 -7.39 -20.81 6.37
CA SER A 25 -8.08 -20.39 7.60
C SER A 25 -9.36 -21.19 7.87
N PHE A 26 -10.09 -21.57 6.83
CA PHE A 26 -11.31 -22.37 6.97
C PHE A 26 -10.99 -23.83 7.36
N LEU A 27 -9.93 -24.41 6.78
CA LEU A 27 -9.48 -25.77 7.08
C LEU A 27 -8.81 -25.89 8.47
N GLY A 28 -8.22 -24.81 8.99
CA GLY A 28 -7.43 -24.79 10.22
C GLY A 28 -8.18 -24.54 11.54
N LYS A 29 -9.51 -24.64 11.58
CA LYS A 29 -10.40 -24.28 12.73
C LYS A 29 -10.64 -22.77 12.94
N GLY A 30 -10.75 -22.00 11.86
CA GLY A 30 -11.22 -20.61 11.88
C GLY A 30 -10.11 -19.55 11.82
N PRO A 31 -10.46 -18.29 11.55
CA PRO A 31 -9.48 -17.21 11.40
C PRO A 31 -8.81 -16.90 12.72
N THR A 32 -7.53 -17.26 12.81
CA THR A 32 -6.64 -16.63 13.77
C THR A 32 -6.54 -15.13 13.45
N ASN A 33 -6.31 -14.30 14.46
CA ASN A 33 -6.17 -12.84 14.30
C ASN A 33 -5.15 -12.45 13.20
N PHE A 34 -4.15 -13.31 12.97
CA PHE A 34 -3.15 -13.14 11.92
C PHE A 34 -3.70 -13.42 10.51
N LEU A 35 -4.36 -14.58 10.31
CA LEU A 35 -4.93 -14.94 9.01
C LEU A 35 -6.08 -14.00 8.61
N GLY A 36 -6.92 -13.59 9.57
CA GLY A 36 -7.97 -12.59 9.33
C GLY A 36 -7.42 -11.26 8.85
N GLY A 37 -6.31 -10.79 9.45
CA GLY A 37 -5.61 -9.57 9.01
C GLY A 37 -5.04 -9.67 7.59
N MET A 38 -4.48 -10.83 7.22
CA MET A 38 -3.98 -11.07 5.87
C MET A 38 -5.10 -11.10 4.83
N ILE A 39 -6.21 -11.80 5.12
CA ILE A 39 -7.37 -11.89 4.22
C ILE A 39 -7.93 -10.48 3.97
N GLY A 40 -8.15 -9.70 5.03
CA GLY A 40 -8.67 -8.34 4.93
C GLY A 40 -7.73 -7.40 4.18
N GLY A 41 -6.45 -7.37 4.56
CA GLY A 41 -5.46 -6.47 3.96
C GLY A 41 -5.23 -6.73 2.48
N PHE A 42 -4.85 -7.96 2.12
CA PHE A 42 -4.59 -8.32 0.73
C PHE A 42 -5.86 -8.35 -0.12
N GLY A 43 -7.00 -8.71 0.47
CA GLY A 43 -8.29 -8.72 -0.21
C GLY A 43 -8.75 -7.32 -0.62
N VAL A 44 -8.76 -6.37 0.33
CA VAL A 44 -9.19 -4.99 0.07
C VAL A 44 -8.26 -4.31 -0.94
N VAL A 45 -6.94 -4.44 -0.77
CA VAL A 45 -5.96 -3.87 -1.70
C VAL A 45 -6.09 -4.47 -3.10
N GLY A 46 -6.25 -5.80 -3.19
CA GLY A 46 -6.46 -6.50 -4.45
C GLY A 46 -7.71 -6.01 -5.19
N ILE A 47 -8.85 -5.94 -4.50
CA ILE A 47 -10.13 -5.53 -5.10
C ILE A 47 -10.09 -4.06 -5.57
N ILE A 48 -9.66 -3.14 -4.70
CA ILE A 48 -9.58 -1.71 -5.04
C ILE A 48 -8.58 -1.48 -6.17
N GLY A 49 -7.42 -2.14 -6.12
CA GLY A 49 -6.38 -2.06 -7.14
C GLY A 49 -6.85 -2.53 -8.51
N ILE A 50 -7.55 -3.68 -8.57
CA ILE A 50 -8.14 -4.22 -9.80
C ILE A 50 -9.20 -3.27 -10.34
N PHE A 51 -10.12 -2.79 -9.50
CA PHE A 51 -11.20 -1.89 -9.93
C PHE A 51 -10.65 -0.59 -10.53
N ASN A 52 -9.67 0.03 -9.86
CA ASN A 52 -9.05 1.25 -10.36
C ASN A 52 -8.25 1.01 -11.65
N SER A 53 -7.56 -0.13 -11.76
CA SER A 53 -6.79 -0.48 -12.97
C SER A 53 -7.71 -0.70 -14.17
N ILE A 54 -8.81 -1.45 -13.99
CA ILE A 54 -9.81 -1.68 -15.05
C ILE A 54 -10.50 -0.36 -15.44
N ARG A 55 -10.90 0.47 -14.46
CA ARG A 55 -11.54 1.77 -14.73
C ARG A 55 -10.64 2.71 -15.52
N THR A 56 -9.34 2.66 -15.25
CA THR A 56 -8.33 3.46 -15.96
C THR A 56 -8.13 2.94 -17.38
N MET A 57 -7.97 1.61 -17.55
CA MET A 57 -7.81 0.99 -18.88
C MET A 57 -9.04 1.17 -19.79
N ARG A 58 -10.25 1.25 -19.22
CA ARG A 58 -11.50 1.42 -19.99
C ARG A 58 -11.68 2.83 -20.57
N ASN A 59 -10.95 3.83 -20.07
CA ASN A 59 -11.06 5.23 -20.51
C ASN A 59 -9.77 5.68 -21.22
N PRO A 60 -9.70 5.64 -22.56
CA PRO A 60 -8.48 5.99 -23.29
C PRO A 60 -8.01 7.44 -23.02
N LYS A 61 -8.95 8.38 -22.86
CA LYS A 61 -8.63 9.78 -22.49
C LYS A 61 -7.90 9.89 -21.15
N LYS A 62 -8.26 9.08 -20.15
CA LYS A 62 -7.56 9.07 -18.85
C LYS A 62 -6.20 8.40 -18.92
N VAL A 63 -6.02 7.43 -19.83
CA VAL A 63 -4.71 6.80 -20.04
C VAL A 63 -3.74 7.81 -20.64
N GLU A 64 -4.20 8.59 -21.60
CA GLU A 64 -3.42 9.65 -22.25
C GLU A 64 -3.09 10.78 -21.26
N GLU A 65 -4.04 11.25 -20.46
CA GLU A 65 -3.79 12.22 -19.38
C GLU A 65 -2.75 11.72 -18.36
N VAL A 66 -2.77 10.44 -18.00
CA VAL A 66 -1.80 9.84 -17.07
C VAL A 66 -0.41 9.73 -17.70
N GLU A 67 -0.31 9.46 -19.00
CA GLU A 67 0.96 9.42 -19.72
C GLU A 67 1.53 10.84 -19.93
N ILE A 68 0.69 11.84 -20.20
CA ILE A 68 1.09 13.26 -20.30
C ILE A 68 1.56 13.79 -18.93
N CYS A 69 0.76 13.58 -17.87
CA CYS A 69 1.13 13.98 -16.51
C CYS A 69 2.41 13.30 -15.99
N LYS A 70 2.82 12.16 -16.58
CA LYS A 70 4.07 11.49 -16.23
C LYS A 70 5.30 12.16 -16.83
N ASN A 71 5.16 12.82 -17.97
CA ASN A 71 6.26 13.42 -18.72
C ASN A 71 6.40 14.93 -18.47
N GLU A 72 5.34 15.61 -18.02
CA GLU A 72 5.43 17.02 -17.63
C GLU A 72 6.14 17.21 -16.29
N GLU A 73 7.26 17.93 -16.29
CA GLU A 73 8.07 18.22 -15.10
C GLU A 73 7.25 18.85 -13.97
N ARG A 74 6.34 19.78 -14.29
CA ARG A 74 5.48 20.43 -13.30
C ARG A 74 4.53 19.47 -12.62
N ALA A 75 3.94 18.53 -13.37
CA ALA A 75 3.04 17.52 -12.83
C ALA A 75 3.81 16.51 -11.97
N VAL A 76 5.01 16.12 -12.39
CA VAL A 76 5.92 15.27 -11.60
C VAL A 76 6.28 15.95 -10.27
N PHE A 77 6.66 17.22 -10.29
CA PHE A 77 7.00 17.97 -9.08
C PHE A 77 5.82 18.08 -8.10
N ILE A 78 4.62 18.39 -8.61
CA ILE A 78 3.41 18.46 -7.76
C ILE A 78 3.11 17.08 -7.16
N ARG A 79 3.23 16.01 -7.94
CA ARG A 79 3.01 14.64 -7.47
C ARG A 79 4.00 14.27 -6.36
N GLU A 80 5.29 14.51 -6.56
CA GLU A 80 6.32 14.21 -5.56
C GLU A 80 6.10 14.98 -4.25
N LYS A 81 5.82 16.27 -4.35
CA LYS A 81 5.54 17.11 -3.18
C LYS A 81 4.29 16.65 -2.45
N THR A 82 3.26 16.26 -3.18
CA THR A 82 2.00 15.72 -2.62
C THR A 82 2.24 14.38 -1.94
N SER A 83 2.92 13.43 -2.60
CA SER A 83 3.27 12.13 -2.03
C SER A 83 4.12 12.26 -0.77
N SER A 84 5.09 13.19 -0.74
CA SER A 84 5.89 13.48 0.44
C SER A 84 5.05 14.01 1.61
N LYS A 85 4.14 14.97 1.36
CA LYS A 85 3.23 15.49 2.39
C LYS A 85 2.26 14.44 2.91
N VAL A 86 1.67 13.64 2.01
CA VAL A 86 0.79 12.53 2.38
C VAL A 86 1.55 11.53 3.27
N TYR A 87 2.79 11.17 2.89
CA TYR A 87 3.64 10.30 3.69
C TYR A 87 3.88 10.85 5.10
N SER A 88 4.20 12.15 5.25
CA SER A 88 4.36 12.79 6.55
C SER A 88 3.09 12.75 7.41
N ILE A 89 1.92 13.01 6.82
CA ILE A 89 0.63 12.95 7.53
C ILE A 89 0.35 11.52 8.02
N PHE A 90 0.56 10.52 7.17
CA PHE A 90 0.35 9.12 7.55
C PHE A 90 1.30 8.67 8.66
N LEU A 91 2.56 9.11 8.66
CA LEU A 91 3.48 8.84 9.77
C LEU A 91 2.97 9.42 11.11
N MET A 92 2.43 10.64 11.10
CA MET A 92 1.83 11.23 12.30
C MET A 92 0.60 10.44 12.78
N VAL A 93 -0.30 10.11 11.86
CA VAL A 93 -1.53 9.34 12.17
C VAL A 93 -1.17 7.97 12.75
N GLU A 94 -0.20 7.26 12.16
CA GLU A 94 0.25 5.96 12.66
C GLU A 94 0.90 6.09 14.04
N THR A 95 1.70 7.13 14.28
CA THR A 95 2.33 7.37 15.59
C THR A 95 1.29 7.63 16.68
N ILE A 96 0.28 8.46 16.38
CA ILE A 96 -0.83 8.73 17.30
C ILE A 96 -1.62 7.45 17.57
N THR A 97 -1.88 6.64 16.54
CA THR A 97 -2.56 5.35 16.68
C THR A 97 -1.80 4.40 17.60
N VAL A 98 -0.46 4.31 17.47
CA VAL A 98 0.37 3.49 18.36
C VAL A 98 0.25 3.94 19.82
N ILE A 99 0.29 5.24 20.07
CA ILE A 99 0.17 5.80 21.43
C ILE A 99 -1.20 5.43 22.02
N ILE A 100 -2.29 5.70 21.28
CA ILE A 100 -3.66 5.41 21.73
C ILE A 100 -3.84 3.90 21.98
N CYS A 101 -3.46 3.04 21.03
CA CYS A 101 -3.56 1.58 21.18
C CYS A 101 -2.70 1.05 22.33
N GLY A 102 -1.52 1.67 22.57
CA GLY A 102 -0.66 1.37 23.71
C GLY A 102 -1.35 1.66 25.04
N PHE A 103 -1.98 2.82 25.18
CA PHE A 103 -2.75 3.18 26.39
C PHE A 103 -3.97 2.29 26.63
N LEU A 104 -4.65 1.86 25.55
CA LEU A 104 -5.80 0.96 25.64
C LEU A 104 -5.42 -0.51 25.90
N GLY A 105 -4.12 -0.83 25.99
CA GLY A 105 -3.65 -2.19 26.28
C GLY A 105 -3.72 -3.16 25.11
N TYR A 106 -3.97 -2.69 23.89
CA TYR A 106 -4.03 -3.53 22.68
C TYR A 106 -2.64 -3.92 22.17
N ARG A 107 -1.90 -4.70 22.97
CA ARG A 107 -0.49 -5.05 22.75
C ARG A 107 -0.18 -5.57 21.35
N THR A 108 -1.03 -6.44 20.80
CA THR A 108 -0.83 -7.01 19.45
C THR A 108 -0.93 -5.94 18.35
N ILE A 109 -1.92 -5.05 18.44
CA ILE A 109 -2.14 -3.99 17.45
C ILE A 109 -0.99 -2.98 17.51
N THR A 110 -0.61 -2.57 18.72
CA THR A 110 0.51 -1.65 18.96
C THR A 110 1.80 -2.19 18.35
N LEU A 111 2.14 -3.46 18.61
CA LEU A 111 3.34 -4.09 18.05
C LEU A 111 3.34 -4.12 16.52
N VAL A 112 2.21 -4.49 15.90
CA VAL A 112 2.10 -4.55 14.44
C VAL A 112 2.28 -3.17 13.81
N ILE A 113 1.61 -2.14 14.33
CA ILE A 113 1.71 -0.78 13.79
C ILE A 113 3.11 -0.20 14.04
N SER A 114 3.70 -0.41 15.22
CA SER A 114 5.08 0.00 15.52
C SER A 114 6.10 -0.65 14.59
N PHE A 115 5.95 -1.95 14.31
CA PHE A 115 6.82 -2.65 13.37
C PHE A 115 6.68 -2.09 11.94
N LEU A 116 5.45 -1.80 11.52
CA LEU A 116 5.16 -1.24 10.20
C LEU A 116 5.74 0.18 10.05
N LEU A 117 5.63 1.02 11.08
CA LEU A 117 6.30 2.33 11.16
C LEU A 117 7.81 2.19 11.01
N MET A 118 8.43 1.27 11.76
CA MET A 118 9.87 1.07 11.70
C MET A 118 10.32 0.61 10.31
N ALA A 119 9.61 -0.36 9.72
CA ALA A 119 9.89 -0.85 8.36
C ALA A 119 9.79 0.28 7.32
N LYS A 120 8.80 1.18 7.43
CA LYS A 120 8.67 2.35 6.55
C LYS A 120 9.85 3.31 6.68
N LEU A 121 10.30 3.60 7.90
CA LEU A 121 11.44 4.48 8.14
C LEU A 121 12.74 3.89 7.59
N VAL A 122 12.96 2.58 7.78
CA VAL A 122 14.12 1.88 7.22
C VAL A 122 14.09 1.90 5.70
N ALA A 123 12.94 1.59 5.08
CA ALA A 123 12.79 1.65 3.62
C ALA A 123 13.04 3.07 3.08
N TRP A 124 12.49 4.09 3.75
CA TRP A 124 12.71 5.48 3.38
C TRP A 124 14.19 5.87 3.50
N PHE A 125 14.87 5.44 4.55
CA PHE A 125 16.30 5.70 4.75
C PHE A 125 17.17 5.02 3.68
N ILE A 126 16.92 3.74 3.37
CA ILE A 126 17.66 3.00 2.33
C ILE A 126 17.45 3.64 0.96
N ILE A 127 16.19 3.92 0.60
CA ILE A 127 15.84 4.53 -0.69
C ILE A 127 16.41 5.95 -0.78
N GLY A 128 16.26 6.75 0.27
CA GLY A 128 16.77 8.12 0.34
C GLY A 128 18.29 8.19 0.22
N THR A 129 19.01 7.31 0.90
CA THR A 129 20.49 7.25 0.79
C THR A 129 20.96 6.73 -0.57
N TYR A 130 20.26 5.77 -1.18
CA TYR A 130 20.59 5.29 -2.52
C TYR A 130 20.40 6.39 -3.57
N TYR A 131 19.28 7.10 -3.54
CA TYR A 131 19.00 8.16 -4.50
C TYR A 131 19.81 9.43 -4.25
N GLY A 132 20.03 9.82 -2.98
CA GLY A 132 20.87 10.97 -2.65
C GLY A 132 22.37 10.78 -2.90
N LYS A 133 22.83 9.56 -3.20
CA LYS A 133 24.17 9.31 -3.72
C LYS A 133 24.23 9.33 -5.25
N LYS A 134 23.09 9.14 -5.91
CA LYS A 134 22.98 8.98 -7.37
C LYS A 134 22.65 10.29 -8.08
N TYR A 135 21.98 11.20 -7.38
CA TYR A 135 21.58 12.55 -7.81
C TYR A 135 22.15 13.57 -6.83
#